data_AF-A0A4Y7IMB6-F1
#
_entry.id   AF-A0A4Y7IMB6-F1
#
_cell.length_a   1.000
_cell.length_b   1.000
_cell.length_c   1.000
_cell.angle_alpha   90.00
_cell.angle_beta   90.00
_cell.angle_gamma   90.00
#
_symmetry.space_group_name_H-M   'P 1'
#
loop_
_entity.id
_entity.type
_entity.pdbx_description
1 polymer ?
#
loop_
_entity_poly.entity_id
_entity_poly.type
_entity_poly.pdbx_seq_one_letter_code
_entity_poly.pdbx_strand_id
1 'polypeptide(L)'
;MTKDLMLTILKKGKTAKAIWDHLQTLFQDNKGSRAANLESKFVNLKFSDCASVDDYCDKLKSLSDRLHDLDFPMNDKCLVIQLVNGLPEEYNTVASFIQQSMPTFDAARSQLRTEEIRRVQYSIAPAPTALAAAASPMDITSS
;
A
#
# COMPACT_ATOMS: atom_id res chain seq x y z
N MET A 1 -17.21 -22.40 -16.24
CA MET A 1 -16.12 -22.19 -17.20
C MET A 1 -15.94 -23.36 -18.17
N THR A 2 -15.65 -24.60 -17.73
CA THR A 2 -15.46 -25.76 -18.65
C THR A 2 -16.73 -26.25 -19.35
N LYS A 3 -17.90 -26.12 -18.72
CA LYS A 3 -19.19 -26.59 -19.29
C LYS A 3 -19.65 -25.79 -20.51
N ASP A 4 -19.48 -24.47 -20.53
CA ASP A 4 -19.83 -23.61 -21.68
C ASP A 4 -18.95 -23.85 -22.89
N LEU A 5 -17.65 -24.09 -22.65
CA LEU A 5 -16.71 -24.42 -23.72
C LEU A 5 -17.10 -25.76 -24.37
N MET A 6 -17.34 -26.78 -23.56
CA MET A 6 -17.75 -28.12 -24.01
C MET A 6 -19.08 -28.08 -24.78
N LEU A 7 -20.07 -27.34 -24.28
CA LEU A 7 -21.37 -27.19 -24.94
C LEU A 7 -21.28 -26.43 -26.28
N THR A 8 -20.36 -25.48 -26.40
CA THR A 8 -20.13 -24.71 -27.64
C THR A 8 -19.41 -25.54 -28.70
N ILE A 9 -18.44 -26.37 -28.29
CA ILE A 9 -17.74 -27.32 -29.17
C ILE A 9 -18.72 -28.37 -29.70
N LEU A 10 -19.57 -28.90 -28.82
CA LEU A 10 -20.56 -29.93 -29.17
C LEU A 10 -21.70 -29.40 -30.05
N LYS A 11 -22.13 -28.13 -29.87
CA LYS A 11 -23.23 -27.56 -30.66
C LYS A 11 -22.87 -27.07 -32.06
N LYS A 12 -21.61 -26.76 -32.37
CA LYS A 12 -21.30 -25.98 -33.59
C LYS A 12 -20.29 -26.58 -34.57
N GLY A 13 -19.70 -27.76 -34.34
CA GLY A 13 -18.76 -28.34 -35.31
C GLY A 13 -17.67 -27.34 -35.73
N LYS A 14 -17.20 -26.54 -34.78
CA LYS A 14 -16.40 -25.34 -35.04
C LYS A 14 -14.93 -25.70 -35.24
N THR A 15 -14.33 -25.12 -36.28
CA THR A 15 -12.89 -25.14 -36.53
C THR A 15 -12.12 -24.61 -35.32
N ALA A 16 -10.90 -25.12 -35.10
CA ALA A 16 -10.02 -24.70 -34.00
C ALA A 16 -9.86 -23.18 -33.89
N LYS A 17 -9.84 -22.48 -35.04
CA LYS A 17 -9.82 -21.01 -35.12
C LYS A 17 -11.01 -20.35 -34.41
N ALA A 18 -12.24 -20.84 -34.62
CA ALA A 18 -13.42 -20.25 -33.99
C ALA A 18 -13.51 -20.53 -32.49
N ILE A 19 -12.87 -21.60 -32.01
CA ILE A 19 -12.69 -21.87 -30.58
C ILE A 19 -11.65 -20.91 -30.00
N TRP A 20 -10.53 -20.72 -30.69
CA TRP A 20 -9.49 -19.78 -30.32
C TRP A 20 -10.01 -18.33 -30.24
N ASP A 21 -10.74 -17.88 -31.26
CA ASP A 21 -11.33 -16.54 -31.29
C ASP A 21 -12.29 -16.33 -30.12
N HIS A 22 -13.11 -17.35 -29.79
CA HIS A 22 -14.03 -17.26 -28.65
C HIS A 22 -13.30 -17.26 -27.30
N LEU A 23 -12.25 -18.06 -27.16
CA LEU A 23 -11.39 -18.05 -25.98
C LEU A 23 -10.69 -16.69 -25.83
N GLN A 24 -10.21 -16.12 -26.94
CA GLN A 24 -9.60 -14.80 -26.98
C GLN A 24 -10.60 -13.71 -26.56
N THR A 25 -11.85 -13.75 -27.04
CA THR A 25 -12.91 -12.84 -26.58
C THR A 25 -13.18 -12.99 -25.09
N LEU A 26 -13.28 -14.23 -24.58
CA LEU A 26 -13.46 -14.49 -23.15
C LEU A 26 -12.31 -13.95 -22.30
N PHE A 27 -11.07 -14.11 -22.75
CA PHE A 27 -9.89 -13.58 -22.05
C PHE A 27 -9.80 -12.05 -22.13
N GLN A 28 -10.20 -11.45 -23.25
CA GLN A 28 -10.28 -9.99 -23.44
C GLN A 28 -11.38 -9.39 -22.55
N ASP A 29 -12.58 -9.96 -22.52
CA ASP A 29 -13.66 -9.55 -21.60
C ASP A 29 -13.26 -9.73 -20.14
N ASN A 30 -12.44 -10.74 -19.83
CA ASN A 30 -11.94 -10.97 -18.49
C ASN A 30 -10.87 -9.94 -18.07
N LYS A 31 -10.18 -9.25 -18.99
CA LYS A 31 -9.19 -8.22 -18.65
C LYS A 31 -9.79 -7.14 -17.76
N GLY A 32 -10.97 -6.62 -18.11
CA GLY A 32 -11.66 -5.60 -17.31
C GLY A 32 -12.05 -6.11 -15.92
N SER A 33 -12.54 -7.34 -15.83
CA SER A 33 -12.85 -7.97 -14.53
C SER A 33 -11.60 -8.18 -13.66
N ARG A 34 -10.47 -8.57 -14.28
CA ARG A 34 -9.17 -8.72 -13.59
C ARG A 34 -8.61 -7.38 -13.14
N ALA A 35 -8.70 -6.36 -13.98
CA ALA A 35 -8.30 -5.00 -13.63
C ALA A 35 -9.12 -4.48 -12.45
N ALA A 36 -10.46 -4.61 -12.50
CA ALA A 36 -11.33 -4.22 -11.40
C ALA A 36 -11.02 -4.98 -10.09
N ASN A 37 -10.67 -6.27 -10.17
CA ASN A 37 -10.25 -7.02 -8.99
C ASN A 37 -8.92 -6.53 -8.42
N LEU A 38 -7.95 -6.21 -9.28
CA LEU A 38 -6.64 -5.68 -8.86
C LEU A 38 -6.78 -4.27 -8.27
N GLU A 39 -7.59 -3.42 -8.87
CA GLU A 39 -7.89 -2.08 -8.36
C GLU A 39 -8.60 -2.15 -7.01
N SER A 40 -9.55 -3.07 -6.85
CA SER A 40 -10.18 -3.32 -5.55
C SER A 40 -9.16 -3.76 -4.50
N LYS A 41 -8.23 -4.66 -4.84
CA LYS A 41 -7.13 -5.04 -3.94
C LYS A 41 -6.21 -3.87 -3.64
N PHE A 42 -5.94 -3.03 -4.61
CA PHE A 42 -5.09 -1.87 -4.47
C PHE A 42 -5.67 -0.86 -3.49
N VAL A 43 -6.95 -0.52 -3.63
CA VAL A 43 -7.65 0.44 -2.75
C VAL A 43 -7.88 -0.10 -1.34
N ASN A 44 -8.05 -1.42 -1.19
CA ASN A 44 -8.26 -2.07 0.11
C ASN A 44 -6.97 -2.51 0.80
N LEU A 45 -5.81 -2.40 0.16
CA LEU A 45 -4.54 -2.79 0.76
C LEU A 45 -4.20 -1.82 1.90
N LYS A 46 -4.06 -2.37 3.10
CA LYS A 46 -3.67 -1.61 4.30
C LYS A 46 -2.29 -2.05 4.75
N PHE A 47 -1.57 -1.12 5.37
CA PHE A 47 -0.29 -1.40 6.02
C PHE A 47 -0.43 -2.47 7.10
N SER A 48 -1.57 -2.55 7.79
CA SER A 48 -1.86 -3.59 8.80
C SER A 48 -1.76 -5.03 8.29
N ASP A 49 -1.93 -5.23 6.99
CA ASP A 49 -1.86 -6.54 6.35
C ASP A 49 -0.43 -6.88 5.87
N CYS A 50 0.54 -6.03 6.20
CA CYS A 50 1.93 -6.11 5.78
C CYS A 50 2.86 -6.16 6.99
N ALA A 51 4.01 -6.80 6.82
CA ALA A 51 4.97 -6.98 7.92
C ALA A 51 5.90 -5.78 8.10
N SER A 52 6.09 -4.95 7.07
CA SER A 52 6.97 -3.78 7.09
C SER A 52 6.54 -2.73 6.05
N VAL A 53 7.12 -1.53 6.15
CA VAL A 53 6.98 -0.46 5.14
C VAL A 53 7.38 -0.94 3.76
N ASP A 54 8.44 -1.75 3.67
CA ASP A 54 8.92 -2.30 2.41
C ASP A 54 7.94 -3.30 1.80
N ASP A 55 7.45 -4.25 2.58
CA ASP A 55 6.46 -5.24 2.12
C ASP A 55 5.18 -4.54 1.63
N TYR A 56 4.73 -3.50 2.34
CA TYR A 56 3.59 -2.69 1.92
C TYR A 56 3.84 -1.96 0.59
N CYS A 57 4.99 -1.30 0.45
CA CYS A 57 5.36 -0.59 -0.77
C CYS A 57 5.53 -1.53 -1.96
N ASP A 58 6.14 -2.70 -1.76
CA ASP A 58 6.37 -3.70 -2.80
C ASP A 58 5.05 -4.32 -3.27
N LYS A 59 4.11 -4.61 -2.35
CA LYS A 59 2.75 -5.05 -2.70
C LYS A 59 1.99 -3.99 -3.50
N LEU A 60 2.05 -2.73 -3.09
CA LEU A 60 1.42 -1.63 -3.81
C LEU A 60 1.96 -1.52 -5.24
N LYS A 61 3.29 -1.58 -5.39
CA LYS A 61 3.97 -1.50 -6.67
C LYS A 61 3.65 -2.69 -7.57
N SER A 62 3.67 -3.91 -7.02
CA SER A 62 3.29 -5.12 -7.75
C SER A 62 1.85 -5.07 -8.28
N LEU A 63 0.90 -4.52 -7.52
CA LEU A 63 -0.47 -4.32 -8.00
C LEU A 63 -0.54 -3.31 -9.14
N SER A 64 0.22 -2.22 -9.05
CA SER A 64 0.32 -1.21 -10.11
C SER A 64 0.94 -1.77 -11.39
N ASP A 65 2.05 -2.50 -11.28
CA ASP A 65 2.72 -3.12 -12.43
C ASP A 65 1.79 -4.12 -13.14
N ARG A 66 1.01 -4.86 -12.35
CA ARG A 66 0.06 -5.84 -12.88
C ARG A 66 -1.20 -5.21 -13.48
N LEU A 67 -1.57 -4.00 -13.05
CA LEU A 67 -2.58 -3.18 -13.70
C LEU A 67 -2.05 -2.62 -15.03
N HIS A 68 -0.79 -2.18 -15.06
CA HIS A 68 -0.10 -1.75 -16.28
C HIS A 68 -0.03 -2.89 -17.33
N ASP A 69 0.28 -4.12 -16.91
CA ASP A 69 0.27 -5.31 -17.79
C ASP A 69 -1.11 -5.63 -18.40
N LEU A 70 -2.20 -5.11 -17.81
CA LEU A 70 -3.57 -5.29 -18.31
C LEU A 70 -4.04 -4.12 -19.20
N ASP A 71 -3.14 -3.21 -19.58
CA ASP A 71 -3.45 -1.97 -20.30
C ASP A 71 -4.26 -0.94 -19.45
N PHE A 72 -4.21 -1.06 -18.12
CA PHE A 72 -4.81 -0.12 -17.16
C PHE A 72 -3.73 0.58 -16.33
N PRO A 73 -2.91 1.46 -16.92
CA PRO A 73 -1.81 2.10 -16.19
C PRO A 73 -2.35 3.00 -15.09
N MET A 74 -1.82 2.82 -13.88
CA MET A 74 -2.13 3.68 -12.75
C MET A 74 -1.13 4.82 -12.68
N ASN A 75 -1.61 6.02 -12.33
CA ASN A 75 -0.74 7.18 -12.18
C ASN A 75 0.10 7.04 -10.89
N ASP A 76 1.38 7.39 -10.95
CA ASP A 76 2.26 7.49 -9.77
C ASP A 76 1.64 8.30 -8.63
N LYS A 77 0.87 9.35 -8.95
CA LYS A 77 0.13 10.13 -7.95
C LYS A 77 -0.93 9.31 -7.23
N CYS A 78 -1.65 8.45 -7.94
CA CYS A 78 -2.61 7.52 -7.33
C CYS A 78 -1.90 6.50 -6.45
N LEU A 79 -0.69 6.08 -6.84
CA LEU A 79 0.17 5.21 -6.05
C LEU A 79 0.52 5.84 -4.69
N VAL A 80 0.92 7.11 -4.69
CA VAL A 80 1.25 7.85 -3.47
C VAL A 80 0.03 8.14 -2.61
N ILE A 81 -1.10 8.49 -3.22
CA ILE A 81 -2.37 8.70 -2.48
C ILE A 81 -2.79 7.41 -1.78
N GLN A 82 -2.75 6.27 -2.48
CA GLN A 82 -3.10 4.99 -1.88
C GLN A 82 -2.10 4.57 -0.81
N LEU A 83 -0.81 4.79 -1.04
CA LEU A 83 0.23 4.57 -0.04
C LEU A 83 -0.15 5.26 1.26
N VAL A 84 -0.48 6.55 1.21
CA VAL A 84 -0.87 7.37 2.36
C VAL A 84 -2.19 6.91 3.00
N ASN A 85 -3.21 6.60 2.20
CA ASN A 85 -4.52 6.18 2.71
C ASN A 85 -4.50 4.85 3.47
N GLY A 86 -3.59 3.93 3.12
CA GLY A 86 -3.49 2.64 3.79
C GLY A 86 -2.55 2.63 5.00
N LEU A 87 -1.91 3.75 5.34
CA LEU A 87 -1.06 3.87 6.54
C LEU A 87 -1.91 3.92 7.82
N PRO A 88 -1.40 3.38 8.94
CA PRO A 88 -2.07 3.48 10.22
C PRO A 88 -1.82 4.87 10.84
N GLU A 89 -2.63 5.22 11.86
CA GLU A 89 -2.63 6.54 12.51
C GLU A 89 -1.25 6.99 13.00
N GLU A 90 -0.41 6.02 13.35
CA GLU A 90 0.95 6.23 13.83
C GLU A 90 1.87 6.92 12.81
N TYR A 91 1.53 6.86 11.51
CA TYR A 91 2.25 7.51 10.43
C TYR A 91 1.54 8.79 9.94
N ASN A 92 0.48 9.26 10.61
CA ASN A 92 -0.31 10.42 10.16
C ASN A 92 0.53 11.69 9.88
N THR A 93 1.58 11.93 10.67
CA THR A 93 2.46 13.09 10.49
C THR A 93 3.22 13.01 9.17
N VAL A 94 3.86 11.87 8.88
CA VAL A 94 4.60 11.69 7.63
C VAL A 94 3.64 11.53 6.44
N ALA A 95 2.48 10.90 6.64
CA ALA A 95 1.39 10.80 5.67
C ALA A 95 0.93 12.19 5.19
N SER A 96 0.70 13.12 6.13
CA SER A 96 0.29 14.50 5.81
C SER A 96 1.36 15.24 5.02
N PHE A 97 2.63 15.05 5.38
CA PHE A 97 3.76 15.64 4.66
C PHE A 97 3.92 15.09 3.24
N ILE A 98 3.80 13.76 3.07
CA ILE A 98 3.81 13.10 1.76
C ILE A 98 2.64 13.61 0.90
N GLN A 99 1.45 13.73 1.47
CA GLN A 99 0.26 14.19 0.75
C GLN A 99 0.36 15.66 0.33
N GLN A 100 1.01 16.51 1.12
CA GLN A 100 1.24 17.91 0.76
C GLN A 100 2.34 18.07 -0.30
N SER A 101 3.43 17.32 -0.17
CA SER A 101 4.57 17.42 -1.08
C SER A 101 4.37 16.67 -2.39
N MET A 102 3.44 15.69 -2.42
CA MET A 102 3.17 14.79 -3.55
C MET A 102 4.46 14.31 -4.25
N PRO A 103 5.40 13.71 -3.50
CA PRO A 103 6.68 13.29 -4.05
C PRO A 103 6.50 12.06 -4.94
N THR A 104 7.58 11.59 -5.58
CA THR A 104 7.55 10.30 -6.27
C THR A 104 7.33 9.15 -5.28
N PHE A 105 6.84 8.01 -5.76
CA PHE A 105 6.60 6.84 -4.91
C PHE A 105 7.86 6.38 -4.16
N ASP A 106 9.01 6.40 -4.81
CA ASP A 106 10.28 6.00 -4.19
C ASP A 106 10.71 6.99 -3.09
N ALA A 107 10.49 8.29 -3.29
CA ALA A 107 10.74 9.30 -2.28
C ALA A 107 9.79 9.17 -1.09
N ALA A 108 8.50 8.89 -1.34
CA ALA A 108 7.53 8.61 -0.27
C ALA A 108 7.93 7.39 0.56
N ARG A 109 8.37 6.29 -0.10
CA ARG A 109 8.90 5.10 0.58
C ARG A 109 10.11 5.44 1.46
N SER A 110 11.05 6.25 0.96
CA SER A 110 12.22 6.67 1.73
C SER A 110 11.85 7.49 2.98
N GLN A 111 10.84 8.35 2.87
CA GLN A 111 10.32 9.11 4.01
C GLN A 111 9.69 8.19 5.06
N LEU A 112 8.90 7.20 4.63
CA LEU A 112 8.30 6.22 5.54
C LEU A 112 9.34 5.38 6.27
N ARG A 113 10.39 4.91 5.58
CA ARG A 113 11.53 4.23 6.22
C ARG A 113 12.25 5.10 7.25
N THR A 114 12.42 6.38 6.94
CA THR A 114 13.07 7.32 7.86
C THR A 114 12.25 7.47 9.13
N GLU A 115 10.93 7.56 8.99
CA GLU A 115 10.01 7.60 10.13
C GLU A 115 10.02 6.29 10.93
N GLU A 116 10.05 5.13 10.27
CA GLU A 116 10.17 3.82 10.94
C GLU A 116 11.43 3.73 11.82
N ILE A 117 12.60 4.14 11.29
CA ILE A 117 13.87 4.19 12.05
C ILE A 117 13.74 5.14 13.26
N ARG A 118 13.16 6.32 13.04
CA ARG A 118 12.95 7.33 14.09
C ARG A 118 12.08 6.77 15.22
N ARG A 119 11.01 6.05 14.88
CA ARG A 119 10.10 5.44 15.85
C ARG A 119 10.75 4.33 16.67
N VAL A 120 11.58 3.49 16.04
CA VAL A 120 12.39 2.48 16.75
C VAL A 120 13.35 3.13 17.75
N GLN A 121 13.97 4.26 17.38
CA GLN A 121 14.86 4.99 18.30
C GLN A 121 14.11 5.56 19.52
N TYR A 122 12.90 6.10 19.31
CA TYR A 122 12.08 6.62 20.41
C TYR A 122 11.52 5.53 21.33
N SER A 123 11.31 4.29 20.85
CA SER A 123 10.87 3.19 21.71
C SER A 123 11.98 2.65 22.62
N ILE A 124 13.25 2.95 22.31
CA ILE A 124 14.43 2.47 23.05
C ILE A 124 14.92 3.53 24.06
N ALA A 125 14.56 4.80 23.88
CA ALA A 125 14.99 5.87 24.77
C ALA A 125 14.20 5.86 26.10
N PRO A 126 14.85 5.75 27.27
CA PRO A 126 14.17 5.92 28.55
C PRO A 126 13.71 7.38 28.70
N ALA A 127 12.54 7.57 29.31
CA ALA A 127 11.94 8.88 29.55
C ALA A 127 12.98 9.88 30.13
N PRO A 128 12.98 11.16 29.72
CA PRO A 128 13.89 12.14 30.29
C PRO A 128 13.64 12.20 31.79
N THR A 129 14.65 11.86 32.58
CA THR A 129 14.66 12.01 34.03
C THR A 129 14.33 13.47 34.35
N ALA A 130 13.13 13.72 34.86
CA ALA A 130 12.77 15.03 35.37
C ALA A 130 13.76 15.37 36.49
N LEU A 131 14.61 16.37 36.27
CA LEU A 131 15.50 16.92 37.27
C LEU A 131 14.63 17.61 38.33
N ALA A 132 14.20 16.85 39.34
CA ALA A 132 13.51 17.39 40.50
C ALA A 132 14.52 18.22 41.30
N ALA A 133 14.57 19.53 41.06
CA ALA A 133 15.23 20.48 41.95
C ALA A 133 14.43 20.58 43.25
N ALA A 134 14.65 19.63 44.16
CA ALA A 134 14.22 19.76 45.55
C ALA A 134 15.17 20.74 46.26
N ALA A 135 14.85 22.04 46.15
CA ALA A 135 15.45 23.05 47.01
C ALA A 135 14.56 23.24 48.25
N SER A 136 15.01 22.76 49.40
CA SER A 136 14.67 23.24 50.75
C SER A 136 15.59 22.52 51.76
N PRO A 137 15.90 23.06 52.96
CA PRO A 137 15.59 24.37 53.55
C PRO A 137 16.85 25.13 54.05
N MET A 138 16.84 26.46 54.13
CA MET A 138 17.79 27.18 55.00
C MET A 138 17.07 27.61 56.27
N ASP A 139 17.31 26.82 57.31
CA ASP A 139 17.13 27.16 58.71
C ASP A 139 18.14 28.27 59.05
N ILE A 140 17.67 29.42 59.55
CA ILE A 140 18.53 30.41 60.20
C ILE A 140 17.91 30.74 61.55
N THR A 141 18.40 30.03 62.55
CA THR A 141 18.32 30.38 63.96
C THR A 141 19.19 31.59 64.30
N SER A 142 18.80 32.28 65.39
CA SER A 142 19.53 33.32 66.15
C SER A 142 19.51 34.75 65.58
N SER A 143 19.35 35.82 66.36
CA SER A 143 19.35 36.01 67.83
C SER A 143 18.68 37.33 68.17
#